data_AF-A0A097PSJ2-F1
#
_entry.id   AF-A0A097PSJ2-F1
#
_cell.length_a   1.000
_cell.length_b   1.000
_cell.length_c   1.000
_cell.angle_alpha   90.00
_cell.angle_beta   90.00
_cell.angle_gamma   90.00
#
_symmetry.space_group_name_H-M   'P 1'
#
loop_
_entity.id
_entity.type
_entity.pdbx_description
1 polymer ?
#
loop_
_entity_poly.entity_id
_entity_poly.type
_entity_poly.pdbx_seq_one_letter_code
_entity_poly.pdbx_strand_id
1 'polypeptide(L)'
;VKRVAASCVWLASKLEESPRKGRHVIMVFHRMECRRENLPIEHLDHFSKKYTDLKNDLNRTERHLLKEMGFICHVEHPHKFISNYLATLETPELRQEAWNLANDSLRTTLCVRFKSEVVACGVVYAAARRFQVPLPENPPWWKAFDADKSGIDEVCRVLAHLYRLPKAQYIAVCK
;
A
#
# COMPACT_ATOMS: atom_id res chain seq x y z
N VAL A 1 -2.62 -14.90 7.04
CA VAL A 1 -2.99 -13.57 6.44
C VAL A 1 -3.70 -12.64 7.43
N LYS A 2 -4.88 -12.99 7.98
CA LYS A 2 -5.69 -12.08 8.84
C LYS A 2 -4.91 -11.48 10.03
N ARG A 3 -4.21 -12.32 10.80
CA ARG A 3 -3.40 -11.90 11.96
C ARG A 3 -2.29 -10.92 11.57
N VAL A 4 -1.56 -11.26 10.50
CA VAL A 4 -0.48 -10.42 9.95
C VAL A 4 -1.03 -9.06 9.53
N ALA A 5 -2.17 -9.01 8.81
CA ALA A 5 -2.79 -7.76 8.39
C ALA A 5 -3.19 -6.88 9.60
N ALA A 6 -3.77 -7.46 10.65
CA ALA A 6 -4.10 -6.72 11.87
C ALA A 6 -2.86 -6.14 12.55
N SER A 7 -1.80 -6.94 12.68
CA SER A 7 -0.54 -6.50 13.26
C SER A 7 0.17 -5.45 12.39
N CYS A 8 0.14 -5.55 11.06
CA CYS A 8 0.68 -4.51 10.17
C CYS A 8 -0.05 -3.18 10.35
N VAL A 9 -1.39 -3.18 10.40
CA VAL A 9 -2.17 -1.94 10.63
C VAL A 9 -1.89 -1.36 12.01
N TRP A 10 -1.80 -2.22 13.03
CA TRP A 10 -1.49 -1.77 14.39
C TRP A 10 -0.08 -1.19 14.49
N LEU A 11 0.92 -1.86 13.92
CA LEU A 11 2.30 -1.41 13.89
C LEU A 11 2.44 -0.10 13.10
N ALA A 12 1.88 -0.02 11.89
CA ALA A 12 1.88 1.19 11.07
C ALA A 12 1.28 2.39 11.82
N SER A 13 0.19 2.19 12.59
CA SER A 13 -0.40 3.28 13.37
C SER A 13 0.55 3.89 14.39
N LYS A 14 1.49 3.09 14.93
CA LYS A 14 2.51 3.58 15.86
C LYS A 14 3.66 4.26 15.13
N LEU A 15 4.08 3.71 13.99
CA LEU A 15 5.16 4.27 13.17
C LEU A 15 4.79 5.62 12.55
N GLU A 16 3.53 5.80 12.18
CA GLU A 16 2.98 7.03 11.58
C GLU A 16 2.48 8.05 12.63
N GLU A 17 2.88 7.90 13.91
CA GLU A 17 2.50 8.80 15.00
C GLU A 17 0.97 9.01 15.16
N SER A 18 0.19 8.00 14.76
CA SER A 18 -1.28 7.97 14.90
C SER A 18 -1.74 6.74 15.69
N PRO A 19 -1.23 6.53 16.91
CA PRO A 19 -1.33 5.25 17.61
C PRO A 19 -2.78 4.84 17.86
N ARG A 20 -3.11 3.60 17.53
CA ARG A 20 -4.42 2.99 17.83
C ARG A 20 -4.31 1.97 18.95
N LYS A 21 -5.30 1.96 19.85
CA LYS A 21 -5.41 0.93 20.89
C LYS A 21 -5.61 -0.44 20.22
N GLY A 22 -4.79 -1.43 20.58
CA GLY A 22 -4.88 -2.79 20.01
C GLY A 22 -6.29 -3.40 20.11
N ARG A 23 -7.04 -3.07 21.18
CA ARG A 23 -8.45 -3.46 21.33
C ARG A 23 -9.34 -3.04 20.15
N HIS A 24 -9.14 -1.82 19.62
CA HIS A 24 -9.95 -1.32 18.50
C HIS A 24 -9.59 -2.03 17.21
N VAL A 25 -8.29 -2.30 16.99
CA VAL A 25 -7.83 -3.08 15.83
C VAL A 25 -8.45 -4.49 15.88
N ILE A 26 -8.37 -5.17 17.02
CA ILE A 26 -8.95 -6.50 17.22
C ILE A 26 -10.46 -6.49 16.94
N MET A 27 -11.20 -5.52 17.48
CA MET A 27 -12.66 -5.40 17.28
C MET A 27 -13.03 -5.20 15.80
N VAL A 28 -12.31 -4.33 15.09
CA VAL A 28 -12.56 -4.07 13.66
C VAL A 28 -12.28 -5.32 12.84
N PHE A 29 -11.13 -5.97 13.06
CA PHE A 29 -10.77 -7.20 12.35
C PHE A 29 -11.73 -8.35 12.65
N HIS A 30 -12.19 -8.48 13.90
CA HIS A 30 -13.20 -9.46 14.28
C HIS A 30 -14.54 -9.20 13.57
N ARG A 31 -15.02 -7.95 13.56
CA ARG A 31 -16.25 -7.58 12.85
C ARG A 31 -16.14 -7.81 11.34
N MET A 32 -14.99 -7.48 10.75
CA MET A 32 -14.71 -7.74 9.34
C MET A 32 -14.73 -9.23 9.03
N GLU A 33 -14.19 -10.06 9.92
CA GLU A 33 -14.23 -11.52 9.81
C GLU A 33 -15.67 -12.05 9.88
N CYS A 34 -16.46 -11.65 10.89
CA CYS A 34 -17.85 -12.08 10.99
C CYS A 34 -18.66 -11.71 9.74
N ARG A 35 -18.52 -10.46 9.27
CA ARG A 35 -19.20 -10.00 8.05
C ARG A 35 -18.78 -10.80 6.81
N ARG A 36 -17.51 -11.20 6.71
CA ARG A 36 -16.99 -11.97 5.56
C ARG A 36 -17.42 -13.42 5.59
N GLU A 37 -17.57 -14.00 6.77
CA GLU A 37 -17.98 -15.40 6.97
C GLU A 37 -19.50 -15.55 7.14
N ASN A 38 -20.27 -14.48 6.94
CA ASN A 38 -21.71 -14.42 7.20
C ASN A 38 -22.10 -14.90 8.60
N LEU A 39 -21.23 -14.66 9.59
CA LEU A 39 -21.51 -14.94 10.99
C LEU A 39 -22.24 -13.76 11.64
N PRO A 40 -23.03 -14.00 12.70
CA PRO A 40 -23.59 -12.94 13.52
C PRO A 40 -22.49 -11.96 13.97
N ILE A 41 -22.75 -10.66 13.81
CA ILE A 41 -21.84 -9.61 14.27
C ILE A 41 -22.08 -9.40 15.76
N GLU A 42 -21.52 -10.31 16.55
CA GLU A 42 -21.61 -10.25 18.00
C GLU A 42 -20.50 -9.38 18.59
N HIS A 43 -20.76 -8.85 19.79
CA HIS A 43 -19.75 -8.14 20.55
C HIS A 43 -18.68 -9.12 21.06
N LEU A 44 -17.41 -8.84 20.76
CA LEU A 44 -16.30 -9.62 21.31
C LEU A 44 -16.07 -9.22 22.76
N ASP A 45 -16.49 -10.08 23.68
CA ASP A 45 -16.27 -9.89 25.11
C ASP A 45 -14.76 -9.81 25.43
N HIS A 46 -14.39 -8.76 26.16
CA HIS A 46 -13.04 -8.46 26.60
C HIS A 46 -12.47 -9.46 27.61
N PHE A 47 -13.34 -10.11 28.38
CA PHE A 47 -12.94 -11.12 29.36
C PHE A 47 -12.89 -12.53 28.75
N SER A 48 -13.33 -12.67 27.51
CA SER A 48 -13.30 -13.95 26.82
C SER A 48 -11.86 -14.44 26.58
N LYS A 49 -11.69 -15.76 26.64
CA LYS A 49 -10.45 -16.42 26.23
C LYS A 49 -10.07 -16.05 24.79
N LYS A 50 -11.07 -15.96 23.89
CA LYS A 50 -10.89 -15.56 22.49
C LYS A 50 -10.22 -14.19 22.35
N TYR A 51 -10.69 -13.18 23.09
CA TYR A 51 -10.07 -11.85 23.06
C TYR A 51 -8.63 -11.89 23.58
N THR A 52 -8.40 -12.63 24.67
CA THR A 52 -7.05 -12.80 25.25
C THR A 52 -6.08 -13.44 24.25
N ASP A 53 -6.51 -14.49 23.56
CA ASP A 53 -5.72 -15.16 22.53
C ASP A 53 -5.42 -14.24 21.35
N LEU A 54 -6.42 -13.49 20.85
CA LEU A 54 -6.24 -12.51 19.77
C LEU A 54 -5.26 -11.39 20.15
N LYS A 55 -5.32 -10.91 21.40
CA LYS A 55 -4.39 -9.90 21.92
C LYS A 55 -2.95 -10.45 21.97
N ASN A 56 -2.79 -11.69 22.44
CA ASN A 56 -1.48 -12.35 22.49
C ASN A 56 -0.92 -12.57 21.09
N ASP A 57 -1.75 -12.99 20.14
CA ASP A 57 -1.39 -13.16 18.73
C ASP A 57 -0.97 -11.83 18.09
N LEU A 58 -1.70 -10.74 18.36
CA LEU A 58 -1.40 -9.41 17.84
C LEU A 58 0.01 -8.96 18.28
N ASN A 59 0.31 -9.07 19.58
CA ASN A 59 1.62 -8.74 20.17
C ASN A 59 2.74 -9.62 19.63
N ARG A 60 2.50 -10.95 19.57
CA ARG A 60 3.50 -11.91 19.08
C ARG A 60 3.83 -11.64 17.61
N THR A 61 2.81 -11.44 16.78
CA THR A 61 2.96 -11.20 15.35
C THR A 61 3.66 -9.87 15.08
N GLU A 62 3.35 -8.81 15.83
CA GLU A 62 4.10 -7.55 15.74
C GLU A 62 5.59 -7.75 16.01
N ARG A 63 5.94 -8.48 17.07
CA ARG A 63 7.34 -8.77 17.39
C ARG A 63 8.05 -9.53 16.26
N HIS A 64 7.35 -10.47 15.62
CA HIS A 64 7.89 -11.15 14.45
C HIS A 64 8.10 -10.19 13.29
N LEU A 65 7.11 -9.34 12.96
CA LEU A 65 7.25 -8.34 11.89
C LEU A 65 8.47 -7.44 12.08
N LEU A 66 8.65 -6.89 13.29
CA LEU A 66 9.80 -6.05 13.61
C LEU A 66 11.13 -6.79 13.45
N LYS A 67 11.20 -8.05 13.89
CA LYS A 67 12.40 -8.88 13.76
C LYS A 67 12.72 -9.18 12.30
N GLU A 68 11.73 -9.60 11.51
CA GLU A 68 11.94 -9.95 10.10
C GLU A 68 12.32 -8.72 9.25
N MET A 69 11.83 -7.52 9.60
CA MET A 69 12.23 -6.27 8.96
C MET A 69 13.57 -5.72 9.48
N GLY A 70 14.21 -6.37 10.45
CA GLY A 70 15.43 -5.86 11.09
C GLY A 70 15.24 -4.49 11.76
N PHE A 71 14.02 -4.19 12.21
CA PHE A 71 13.58 -2.88 12.70
C PHE A 71 13.69 -1.73 11.68
N ILE A 72 13.96 -2.02 10.41
CA ILE A 72 13.94 -1.05 9.31
C ILE A 72 12.48 -0.87 8.87
N CYS A 73 11.78 0.03 9.54
CA CYS A 73 10.34 0.24 9.34
C CYS A 73 10.01 1.56 8.64
N HIS A 74 11.03 2.38 8.32
CA HIS A 74 10.83 3.62 7.58
C HIS A 74 10.49 3.30 6.12
N VAL A 75 9.38 3.84 5.63
CA VAL A 75 8.94 3.66 4.26
C VAL A 75 8.75 5.03 3.63
N GLU A 76 9.41 5.25 2.49
CA GLU A 76 9.07 6.38 1.63
C GLU A 76 8.03 5.95 0.61
N HIS A 77 6.94 6.68 0.49
CA HIS A 77 5.88 6.39 -0.47
C HIS A 77 6.02 7.25 -1.73
N PRO A 78 5.67 6.74 -2.92
CA PRO A 78 5.73 7.50 -4.17
C PRO A 78 4.91 8.80 -4.10
N HIS A 79 3.83 8.80 -3.33
CA HIS A 79 2.95 9.95 -3.09
C HIS A 79 3.69 11.22 -2.64
N LYS A 80 4.77 11.07 -1.86
CA LYS A 80 5.59 12.19 -1.38
C LYS A 80 6.20 13.00 -2.54
N PHE A 81 6.48 12.35 -3.66
CA PHE A 81 7.18 12.95 -4.80
C PHE A 81 6.24 13.51 -5.87
N ILE A 82 5.03 12.95 -6.00
CA ILE A 82 4.09 13.27 -7.10
C ILE A 82 3.83 14.77 -7.21
N SER A 83 3.53 15.45 -6.10
CA SER A 83 3.20 16.89 -6.12
C SER A 83 4.35 17.73 -6.65
N ASN A 84 5.58 17.43 -6.24
CA ASN A 84 6.78 18.16 -6.68
C ASN A 84 7.06 17.90 -8.16
N TYR A 85 6.97 16.64 -8.59
CA TYR A 85 7.24 16.29 -9.99
C TYR A 85 6.24 16.97 -10.93
N LEU A 86 4.95 16.95 -10.59
CA LEU A 86 3.92 17.60 -11.40
C LEU A 86 4.03 19.12 -11.39
N ALA A 87 4.50 19.73 -10.29
CA ALA A 87 4.79 21.16 -10.25
C ALA A 87 5.96 21.52 -11.18
N THR A 88 7.04 20.74 -11.16
CA THR A 88 8.20 20.93 -12.06
C THR A 88 7.85 20.69 -13.53
N LEU A 89 6.93 19.76 -13.80
CA LEU A 89 6.46 19.47 -15.16
C LEU A 89 5.32 20.39 -15.61
N GLU A 90 4.84 21.29 -14.75
CA GLU A 90 3.70 22.18 -15.01
C GLU A 90 2.42 21.45 -15.46
N THR A 91 2.16 20.26 -14.90
CA THR A 91 1.03 19.37 -15.27
C THR A 91 0.12 19.03 -14.06
N PRO A 92 -0.46 20.03 -13.37
CA PRO A 92 -1.29 19.80 -12.18
C PRO A 92 -2.55 18.97 -12.45
N GLU A 93 -3.03 18.91 -13.68
CA GLU A 93 -4.20 18.13 -14.11
C GLU A 93 -4.00 16.61 -13.96
N LEU A 94 -2.76 16.14 -13.98
CA LEU A 94 -2.43 14.71 -13.82
C LEU A 94 -2.47 14.24 -12.36
N ARG A 95 -2.59 15.17 -11.39
CA ARG A 95 -2.41 14.88 -9.95
C ARG A 95 -3.30 13.76 -9.45
N GLN A 96 -4.60 13.84 -9.73
CA GLN A 96 -5.55 12.86 -9.21
C GLN A 96 -5.27 11.46 -9.80
N GLU A 97 -4.97 11.41 -11.10
CA GLU A 97 -4.71 10.14 -11.77
C GLU A 97 -3.40 9.51 -11.31
N ALA A 98 -2.32 10.28 -11.22
CA ALA A 98 -1.04 9.81 -10.69
C ALA A 98 -1.17 9.31 -9.24
N TRP A 99 -1.96 10.01 -8.41
CA TRP A 99 -2.24 9.59 -7.04
C TRP A 99 -3.03 8.26 -6.96
N ASN A 100 -4.02 8.09 -7.83
CA ASN A 100 -4.80 6.85 -7.93
C ASN A 100 -3.90 5.68 -8.36
N LEU A 101 -3.07 5.88 -9.38
CA LEU A 101 -2.10 4.89 -9.85
C LEU A 101 -1.08 4.52 -8.75
N ALA A 102 -0.64 5.50 -7.95
CA ALA A 102 0.24 5.25 -6.81
C ALA A 102 -0.45 4.40 -5.73
N ASN A 103 -1.72 4.64 -5.42
CA ASN A 103 -2.50 3.78 -4.52
C ASN A 103 -2.61 2.35 -5.06
N ASP A 104 -2.88 2.20 -6.36
CA ASP A 104 -2.98 0.89 -6.99
C ASP A 104 -1.63 0.15 -7.05
N SER A 105 -0.51 0.87 -7.15
CA SER A 105 0.82 0.25 -7.12
C SER A 105 1.09 -0.51 -5.81
N LEU A 106 0.47 -0.11 -4.69
CA LEU A 106 0.59 -0.78 -3.40
C LEU A 106 -0.08 -2.16 -3.37
N ARG A 107 -0.88 -2.49 -4.40
CA ARG A 107 -1.44 -3.83 -4.63
C ARG A 107 -0.47 -4.77 -5.34
N THR A 108 0.74 -4.30 -5.64
CA THR A 108 1.77 -4.99 -6.40
C THR A 108 3.07 -5.04 -5.59
N THR A 109 4.11 -5.66 -6.13
CA THR A 109 5.43 -5.72 -5.48
C THR A 109 6.33 -4.53 -5.85
N LEU A 110 5.81 -3.47 -6.45
CA LEU A 110 6.63 -2.33 -6.88
C LEU A 110 7.34 -1.64 -5.71
N CYS A 111 6.67 -1.52 -4.55
CA CYS A 111 7.22 -0.87 -3.36
C CYS A 111 8.43 -1.58 -2.74
N VAL A 112 8.71 -2.84 -3.10
CA VAL A 112 9.88 -3.60 -2.65
C VAL A 112 10.90 -3.86 -3.75
N ARG A 113 10.58 -3.48 -5.00
CA ARG A 113 11.43 -3.69 -6.18
C ARG A 113 12.09 -2.41 -6.68
N PHE A 114 11.45 -1.26 -6.44
CA PHE A 114 11.86 0.03 -6.97
C PHE A 114 11.88 1.07 -5.86
N LYS A 115 12.78 2.06 -6.01
CA LYS A 115 12.73 3.28 -5.20
C LYS A 115 11.45 4.06 -5.50
N SER A 116 10.98 4.83 -4.53
CA SER A 116 9.70 5.53 -4.62
C SER A 116 9.68 6.64 -5.65
N GLU A 117 10.82 7.24 -5.96
CA GLU A 117 11.06 8.20 -7.04
C GLU A 117 10.78 7.57 -8.41
N VAL A 118 11.26 6.34 -8.63
CA VAL A 118 11.06 5.59 -9.88
C VAL A 118 9.58 5.21 -10.03
N VAL A 119 8.96 4.74 -8.95
CA VAL A 119 7.51 4.45 -8.95
C VAL A 119 6.69 5.72 -9.21
N ALA A 120 7.05 6.85 -8.58
CA ALA A 120 6.43 8.15 -8.80
C ALA A 120 6.56 8.60 -10.26
N CYS A 121 7.74 8.48 -10.86
CA CYS A 121 7.93 8.75 -12.29
C CYS A 121 7.07 7.84 -13.16
N GLY A 122 6.99 6.54 -12.82
CA GLY A 122 6.18 5.56 -13.54
C GLY A 122 4.68 5.88 -13.51
N VAL A 123 4.14 6.28 -12.36
CA VAL A 123 2.72 6.65 -12.25
C VAL A 123 2.41 7.99 -12.92
N VAL A 124 3.31 8.98 -12.86
CA VAL A 124 3.18 10.25 -13.59
C VAL A 124 3.23 10.00 -15.10
N TYR A 125 4.16 9.16 -15.56
CA TYR A 125 4.25 8.75 -16.97
C TYR A 125 2.96 8.07 -17.43
N ALA A 126 2.46 7.09 -16.67
CA ALA A 126 1.22 6.39 -16.99
C ALA A 126 0.00 7.33 -16.99
N ALA A 127 -0.09 8.28 -16.05
CA ALA A 127 -1.14 9.30 -16.01
C ALA A 127 -1.10 10.19 -17.26
N ALA A 128 0.09 10.72 -17.60
CA ALA A 128 0.27 11.55 -18.80
C ALA A 128 -0.14 10.81 -20.08
N ARG A 129 0.21 9.52 -20.20
CA ARG A 129 -0.22 8.70 -21.35
C ARG A 129 -1.73 8.50 -21.42
N ARG A 130 -2.42 8.35 -20.28
CA ARG A 130 -3.90 8.23 -20.22
C ARG A 130 -4.59 9.53 -20.63
N PHE A 131 -4.03 10.67 -20.22
CA PHE A 131 -4.59 12.00 -20.47
C PHE A 131 -4.06 12.63 -21.77
N GLN A 132 -3.18 11.94 -22.48
CA GLN A 132 -2.53 12.41 -23.71
C GLN A 132 -1.75 13.72 -23.53
N VAL A 133 -1.22 13.96 -22.32
CA VAL A 133 -0.39 15.12 -22.01
C VAL A 133 1.04 14.85 -22.48
N PRO A 134 1.61 15.70 -23.36
CA PRO A 134 3.00 15.55 -23.78
C PRO A 134 3.93 15.97 -22.64
N LEU A 135 4.89 15.11 -22.32
CA LEU A 135 5.96 15.43 -21.36
C LEU A 135 7.30 15.65 -22.10
N PRO A 136 8.25 16.41 -21.54
CA PRO A 136 9.53 16.67 -22.20
C PRO A 136 10.35 15.40 -22.45
N GLU A 137 10.77 15.18 -23.70
CA GLU A 137 11.58 14.02 -24.10
C GLU A 137 13.05 14.40 -24.44
N ASN A 138 13.37 15.69 -24.52
CA ASN A 138 14.73 16.17 -24.81
C ASN A 138 15.14 17.37 -23.93
N PRO A 139 15.95 17.16 -22.87
CA PRO A 139 16.31 15.84 -22.33
C PRO A 139 15.07 15.14 -21.74
N PRO A 140 15.05 13.80 -21.65
CA PRO A 140 13.91 13.09 -21.07
C PRO A 140 13.66 13.52 -19.63
N TRP A 141 12.43 13.94 -19.32
CA TRP A 141 12.08 14.61 -18.07
C TRP A 141 12.41 13.79 -16.82
N TRP A 142 12.28 12.47 -16.89
CA TRP A 142 12.52 11.58 -15.75
C TRP A 142 13.97 11.55 -15.28
N LYS A 143 14.92 11.99 -16.11
CA LYS A 143 16.32 12.14 -15.70
C LYS A 143 16.51 13.21 -14.63
N ALA A 144 15.66 14.23 -14.60
CA ALA A 144 15.70 15.26 -13.56
C ALA A 144 15.26 14.74 -12.18
N PHE A 145 14.67 13.54 -12.13
CA PHE A 145 14.16 12.90 -10.92
C PHE A 145 14.89 11.58 -10.61
N ASP A 146 16.11 11.41 -11.13
CA ASP A 146 16.97 10.25 -10.91
C ASP A 146 16.29 8.89 -11.25
N ALA A 147 15.37 8.91 -12.22
CA ALA A 147 14.68 7.72 -12.71
C ALA A 147 15.22 7.29 -14.09
N ASP A 148 15.08 5.99 -14.37
CA ASP A 148 15.46 5.38 -15.63
C ASP A 148 14.23 4.95 -16.43
N LYS A 149 14.35 4.94 -17.76
CA LYS A 149 13.25 4.57 -18.65
C LYS A 149 12.81 3.11 -18.44
N SER A 150 13.75 2.20 -18.22
CA SER A 150 13.45 0.79 -17.93
C SER A 150 12.62 0.60 -16.66
N GLY A 151 12.95 1.32 -15.57
CA GLY A 151 12.16 1.32 -14.34
C GLY A 151 10.74 1.86 -14.55
N ILE A 152 10.61 2.98 -15.28
CA ILE A 152 9.31 3.57 -15.64
C ILE A 152 8.47 2.58 -16.46
N ASP A 153 9.06 1.95 -17.46
CA ASP A 153 8.37 0.99 -18.33
C ASP A 153 7.91 -0.25 -17.54
N GLU A 154 8.74 -0.73 -16.61
CA GLU A 154 8.39 -1.85 -15.73
C GLU A 154 7.25 -1.48 -14.77
N VAL A 155 7.25 -0.29 -14.18
CA VAL A 155 6.13 0.22 -13.36
C VAL A 155 4.84 0.26 -14.19
N CYS A 156 4.89 0.82 -15.40
CA CYS A 156 3.75 0.88 -16.30
C CYS A 156 3.24 -0.52 -16.67
N ARG A 157 4.15 -1.45 -16.97
CA ARG A 157 3.82 -2.85 -17.32
C ARG A 157 3.14 -3.57 -16.16
N VAL A 158 3.64 -3.41 -14.94
CA VAL A 158 3.05 -4.01 -13.73
C VAL A 158 1.66 -3.44 -13.44
N LEU A 159 1.47 -2.12 -13.57
CA LEU A 159 0.15 -1.50 -13.42
C LEU A 159 -0.82 -1.94 -14.52
N ALA A 160 -0.38 -1.98 -15.77
CA ALA A 160 -1.19 -2.48 -16.87
C ALA A 160 -1.59 -3.95 -16.66
N HIS A 161 -0.69 -4.78 -16.14
CA HIS A 161 -1.01 -6.15 -15.76
C HIS A 161 -2.05 -6.20 -14.62
N LEU A 162 -1.88 -5.40 -13.55
CA LEU A 162 -2.82 -5.30 -12.45
C LEU A 162 -4.25 -4.99 -12.93
N TYR A 163 -4.40 -4.05 -13.87
CA TYR A 163 -5.71 -3.67 -14.41
C TYR A 163 -6.34 -4.71 -15.35
N ARG A 164 -5.57 -5.68 -15.83
CA ARG A 164 -6.09 -6.82 -16.61
C ARG A 164 -6.57 -7.97 -15.74
N LEU A 165 -6.23 -7.97 -14.45
CA LEU A 165 -6.67 -9.02 -13.53
C LEU A 165 -8.17 -8.90 -13.26
N PRO A 166 -8.88 -10.03 -13.08
CA PRO A 166 -10.26 -10.00 -12.64
C PRO A 166 -10.35 -9.34 -11.25
N LYS A 167 -11.56 -8.90 -10.88
CA LYS A 167 -11.81 -8.43 -9.52
C LYS A 167 -11.32 -9.48 -8.51
N ALA A 168 -10.56 -9.02 -7.51
CA ALA A 168 -10.02 -9.91 -6.49
C ALA A 168 -11.15 -10.68 -5.81
N GLN A 169 -11.03 -12.01 -5.77
CA GLN A 169 -11.94 -12.90 -5.08
C GLN A 169 -11.24 -13.53 -3.89
N TYR A 170 -11.98 -13.76 -2.82
CA TYR A 170 -11.46 -14.50 -1.68
C TYR A 170 -11.39 -15.97 -2.04
N ILE A 171 -10.20 -16.55 -1.92
CA ILE A 171 -10.00 -17.99 -2.00
C ILE A 171 -9.86 -18.56 -0.59
N ALA A 172 -10.47 -19.71 -0.34
CA ALA A 172 -10.20 -20.45 0.87
C ALA A 172 -8.76 -20.99 0.77
N VAL A 173 -7.86 -20.40 1.55
CA VAL A 173 -6.52 -20.99 1.75
C VAL A 173 -6.73 -22.13 2.74
N CYS A 174 -6.50 -23.38 2.31
CA CYS A 174 -6.64 -24.55 3.17
C CYS A 174 -5.92 -24.34 4.51
N LYS A 175 -6.57 -24.78 5.59
CA LYS A 175 -6.05 -24.72 6.96
C LYS A 175 -4.97 -25.76 7.17
#